data_AF-A0ABD2A761-F1
#
_entry.id   AF-A0ABD2A761-F1
#
_cell.length_a   1.000
_cell.length_b   1.000
_cell.length_c   1.000
_cell.angle_alpha   90.00
_cell.angle_beta   90.00
_cell.angle_gamma   90.00
#
_symmetry.space_group_name_H-M   'P 1'
#
loop_
_entity.id
_entity.type
_entity.pdbx_description
1 polymer ?
#
loop_
_entity_poly.entity_id
_entity_poly.type
_entity_poly.pdbx_seq_one_letter_code
_entity_poly.pdbx_strand_id
1 'polypeptide(L)' 'MLFRAINYELYVKPHKGIMLFGVMAMLTCSGYLLYMRYKHDGTAYYESVEADGNVTLKKKTSKWLD' A
#
# COMPACT_ATOMS: atom_id res chain seq x y z
N MET A 1 22.44 -13.89 -32.96
CA MET A 1 21.15 -13.17 -32.86
C MET A 1 20.11 -13.94 -32.05
N LEU A 2 20.07 -15.28 -32.13
CA LEU A 2 19.12 -16.13 -31.40
C LEU A 2 19.17 -15.95 -29.86
N PHE A 3 20.36 -15.87 -29.25
CA PHE A 3 20.50 -15.61 -27.81
C PHE A 3 19.93 -14.27 -27.33
N ARG A 4 19.99 -13.21 -28.15
CA ARG A 4 19.42 -11.89 -27.82
C ARG A 4 17.89 -11.88 -27.94
N ALA A 5 17.32 -12.73 -28.81
CA ALA A 5 15.88 -12.88 -28.97
C ALA A 5 15.27 -13.75 -27.86
N ILE A 6 15.98 -14.81 -27.45
CA ILE A 6 15.56 -15.70 -26.35
C ILE A 6 15.70 -15.02 -24.99
N ASN A 7 16.71 -14.16 -24.81
CA ASN A 7 17.01 -13.50 -23.54
C ASN A 7 17.01 -11.97 -23.66
N TYR A 8 15.94 -11.44 -24.28
CA TYR A 8 15.78 -10.01 -24.61
C TYR A 8 15.87 -9.10 -23.38
N GLU A 9 15.33 -9.55 -22.24
CA GLU A 9 15.30 -8.80 -20.98
C GLU A 9 16.70 -8.42 -20.45
N LEU A 10 17.72 -9.25 -20.71
CA LEU A 10 19.10 -9.00 -20.27
C LEU A 10 19.82 -7.92 -21.11
N TYR A 11 19.35 -7.66 -22.34
CA TYR A 11 20.01 -6.76 -23.29
C TYR A 11 19.22 -5.47 -23.56
N VAL A 12 17.99 -5.38 -23.06
CA VAL A 12 17.17 -4.17 -23.18
C VAL A 12 17.57 -3.19 -22.10
N LYS A 13 17.94 -1.99 -22.54
CA LYS A 13 18.20 -0.88 -21.63
C LYS A 13 16.90 -0.55 -20.90
N PRO A 14 16.86 -0.57 -19.56
CA PRO A 14 15.64 -0.31 -18.81
C PRO A 14 15.09 1.08 -19.15
N HIS A 15 13.79 1.14 -19.42
CA HIS A 15 13.12 2.40 -19.73
C HIS A 15 12.98 3.22 -18.44
N LYS A 16 13.87 4.21 -18.27
CA LYS A 16 13.98 5.04 -17.06
C LYS A 16 12.64 5.67 -16.66
N GLY A 17 11.79 6.02 -17.62
CA GLY A 17 10.46 6.58 -17.34
C GLY A 17 9.50 5.59 -16.67
N ILE A 18 9.54 4.31 -17.07
CA ILE A 18 8.67 3.27 -16.48
C ILE A 18 9.19 2.91 -15.08
N MET A 19 10.51 2.86 -14.92
CA MET A 19 11.15 2.67 -13.62
C MET A 19 10.78 3.77 -12.63
N LEU A 20 10.85 5.04 -13.05
CA LEU A 20 10.45 6.18 -12.21
C LEU A 20 8.96 6.13 -11.86
N PHE A 21 8.11 5.80 -12.83
CA PHE A 21 6.67 5.64 -12.59
C PHE A 21 6.38 4.56 -11.54
N GLY A 22 7.03 3.39 -11.62
CA GLY A 22 6.89 2.33 -10.63
C GLY A 22 7.30 2.78 -9.22
N VAL A 23 8.42 3.49 -9.09
CA VAL A 23 8.86 4.06 -7.81
C VAL A 23 7.85 5.07 -7.27
N MET A 24 7.34 5.97 -8.11
CA MET A 24 6.34 6.95 -7.72
C MET A 24 5.05 6.29 -7.24
N ALA A 25 4.59 5.24 -7.93
CA ALA A 25 3.40 4.47 -7.53
C ALA A 25 3.59 3.80 -6.16
N MET A 26 4.75 3.17 -5.94
CA MET A 26 5.09 2.55 -4.65
C MET A 26 5.12 3.60 -3.53
N LEU A 27 5.80 4.73 -3.74
CA LEU A 27 5.87 5.82 -2.76
C LEU A 27 4.50 6.40 -2.44
N THR A 28 3.63 6.54 -3.44
CA THR A 28 2.27 7.07 -3.26
C THR A 28 1.44 6.13 -2.40
N CYS A 29 1.50 4.82 -2.68
CA CYS A 29 0.78 3.81 -1.91
C CYS A 29 1.28 3.76 -0.45
N SER A 30 2.61 3.68 -0.25
CA SER A 30 3.19 3.69 1.09
C SER A 30 2.90 4.99 1.85
N GLY A 31 2.98 6.14 1.17
CA GLY A 31 2.67 7.44 1.74
C GLY A 31 1.23 7.56 2.20
N TYR A 32 0.28 7.03 1.42
CA TYR A 32 -1.14 7.01 1.80
C TYR A 32 -1.39 6.13 3.03
N LEU A 33 -0.77 4.94 3.10
CA LEU A 33 -0.87 4.07 4.26
C LEU A 33 -0.30 4.72 5.53
N LEU A 34 0.86 5.38 5.41
CA LEU A 34 1.48 6.10 6.52
C LEU A 34 0.63 7.30 6.96
N TYR A 35 0.02 8.02 6.02
CA TYR A 35 -0.89 9.12 6.32
C TYR A 35 -2.11 8.63 7.11
N MET A 36 -2.77 7.56 6.65
CA MET A 36 -3.90 6.96 7.35
C MET A 36 -3.48 6.50 8.75
N ARG A 37 -2.34 5.84 8.87
CA ARG A 37 -1.83 5.42 10.18
C ARG A 37 -1.59 6.59 11.12
N TYR A 38 -0.90 7.65 10.66
CA TYR A 38 -0.66 8.85 11.48
C TYR A 38 -1.98 9.51 11.92
N LYS A 39 -2.96 9.60 11.02
CA LYS A 39 -4.28 10.16 11.32
C LYS A 39 -5.05 9.35 12.37
N HIS A 40 -4.89 8.03 12.38
CA HIS A 40 -5.65 7.12 13.25
C HIS A 40 -4.88 6.65 14.51
N ASP A 41 -3.57 6.87 14.61
CA ASP A 41 -2.75 6.43 15.76
C ASP A 41 -3.14 7.14 17.08
N GLY A 42 -3.70 8.35 17.02
CA GLY A 42 -4.18 9.10 18.19
C GLY A 42 -5.61 8.75 18.64
N THR A 43 -6.40 8.13 17.75
CA THR A 43 -7.77 7.72 18.08
C THR A 43 -7.73 6.27 18.56
N ALA A 44 -8.01 6.04 19.85
CA ALA A 44 -8.24 4.69 20.39
C ALA A 44 -9.51 4.03 19.81
N TYR A 45 -9.93 4.42 18.60
CA TYR A 45 -11.13 4.00 17.89
C TYR A 45 -10.74 3.51 16.49
N TYR A 46 -11.38 2.46 16.00
CA TYR A 46 -11.26 1.96 14.64
C TYR A 46 -12.61 2.09 13.93
N GLU A 47 -12.60 2.39 12.64
CA GLU A 47 -13.81 2.39 11.81
C GLU A 47 -14.24 0.95 11.57
N SER A 48 -15.42 0.57 12.07
CA SER A 48 -16.06 -0.70 11.73
C SER A 48 -17.21 -0.44 10.77
N VAL A 49 -17.18 -1.11 9.62
CA VAL A 49 -18.31 -1.13 8.69
C VAL A 49 -19.25 -2.24 9.14
N GLU A 50 -20.45 -1.87 9.58
CA GLU A 50 -21.51 -2.82 9.91
C GLU A 50 -22.15 -3.40 8.64
N ALA A 51 -22.86 -4.53 8.78
CA ALA A 51 -23.45 -5.25 7.64
C ALA A 51 -24.42 -4.39 6.80
N ASP A 52 -24.99 -3.35 7.42
CA ASP A 52 -25.88 -2.38 6.78
C ASP A 52 -25.13 -1.23 6.07
N GLY A 53 -23.79 -1.28 6.03
CA GLY A 53 -22.94 -0.28 5.38
C GLY A 53 -22.64 0.96 6.22
N ASN A 54 -23.14 1.03 7.45
CA ASN A 54 -22.87 2.16 8.34
C ASN A 54 -21.46 2.07 8.94
N VAL A 55 -20.73 3.20 8.95
CA VAL A 55 -19.37 3.30 9.47
C VAL A 55 -19.43 3.81 10.91
N THR A 56 -19.25 2.91 11.88
CA THR A 56 -19.26 3.25 13.31
C THR A 56 -17.83 3.23 13.88
N LEU A 57 -17.49 4.22 14.71
CA LEU A 57 -16.20 4.31 15.37
C LEU A 57 -16.21 3.48 16.67
N LYS A 58 -15.58 2.30 16.66
CA LYS A 58 -15.52 1.41 17.83
C LYS A 58 -14.21 1.57 18.58
N LYS A 59 -14.26 1.66 19.91
CA LYS A 59 -13.06 1.77 20.76
C LYS A 59 -12.23 0.47 20.63
N LYS A 60 -10.92 0.60 20.40
CA LYS A 60 -9.95 -0.50 20.45
C LYS A 60 -9.94 -1.05 21.88
N THR A 61 -10.50 -2.23 22.09
CA THR A 61 -10.38 -2.97 23.34
C THR A 61 -9.30 -4.04 23.16
N SER A 62 -8.39 -4.19 24.12
CA SER A 62 -7.42 -5.28 24.10
C SER A 62 -8.11 -6.58 24.51
N LYS A 63 -8.00 -7.63 23.70
CA LYS A 63 -8.51 -8.98 24.04
C LYS A 63 -7.66 -9.71 25.10
N TRP A 64 -6.67 -9.04 25.68
CA TRP A 64 -5.65 -9.64 26.55
C TRP A 64 -5.77 -9.20 28.02
N LEU A 65 -6.81 -8.44 28.35
CA LEU A 65 -7.09 -8.00 29.72
C LEU A 65 -8.45 -8.57 30.11
N ASP A 66 -8.46 -9.87 30.43
CA ASP A 66 -9.43 -10.48 31.33
C ASP A 66 -8.88 -10.40 32.76
#